data_AF-A0A7X9C111-F1
#
_entry.id   AF-A0A7X9C111-F1
#
_cell.length_a   1.000
_cell.length_b   1.000
_cell.length_c   1.000
_cell.angle_alpha   90.00
_cell.angle_beta   90.00
_cell.angle_gamma   90.00
#
_symmetry.space_group_name_H-M   'P 1'
#
loop_
_entity.id
_entity.type
_entity.pdbx_description
1 polymer ?
#
loop_
_entity_poly.entity_id
_entity_poly.type
_entity_poly.pdbx_seq_one_letter_code
_entity_poly.pdbx_strand_id
1 'polypeptide(L)' 'MTEIRNLAGKLVCRVDEVASAVEIVSKGHKTSIRFNESGTAEVTHEKTK' A
#
# COMPACT_ATOMS: atom_id res chain seq x y z
N MET A 1 -2.02 -10.31 0.87
CA MET A 1 -1.10 -9.22 0.52
C MET A 1 0.30 -9.73 0.30
N THR A 2 0.94 -9.29 -0.79
CA THR A 2 2.32 -9.63 -1.18
C THR A 2 3.24 -8.50 -0.77
N GLU A 3 4.37 -8.81 -0.12
CA GLU A 3 5.36 -7.80 0.27
C GLU A 3 6.26 -7.43 -0.91
N ILE A 4 6.40 -6.13 -1.16
CA ILE A 4 7.34 -5.60 -2.15
C ILE A 4 8.54 -5.01 -1.42
N ARG A 5 9.72 -5.51 -1.77
CA ARG A 5 11.00 -5.09 -1.18
C ARG A 5 11.89 -4.48 -2.25
N ASN A 6 12.70 -3.50 -1.88
CA ASN A 6 13.71 -2.94 -2.78
C ASN A 6 14.95 -3.86 -2.88
N LEU A 7 15.92 -3.49 -3.73
CA LEU A 7 17.17 -4.25 -3.92
C LEU A 7 18.03 -4.40 -2.65
N ALA A 8 17.81 -3.55 -1.65
CA ALA A 8 18.45 -3.66 -0.33
C ALA A 8 17.65 -4.53 0.66
N GLY A 9 16.59 -5.21 0.20
CA GLY A 9 15.74 -6.08 1.02
C GLY A 9 14.77 -5.34 1.96
N LYS A 10 14.72 -4.00 1.91
CA LYS A 10 13.82 -3.20 2.75
C LYS A 10 12.40 -3.24 2.20
N LEU A 11 11.41 -3.40 3.10
CA LEU A 11 10.00 -3.32 2.76
C LEU A 11 9.66 -1.92 2.22
N VAL A 12 9.06 -1.86 1.04
CA VAL A 12 8.60 -0.63 0.38
C VAL A 12 7.09 -0.48 0.57
N CYS A 13 6.34 -1.53 0.20
CA CYS A 13 4.90 -1.56 0.31
C CYS A 13 4.39 -3.01 0.36
N ARG A 14 3.09 -3.16 0.58
CA ARG A 14 2.36 -4.41 0.38
C ARG A 14 1.32 -4.21 -0.70
N VAL A 15 1.14 -5.20 -1.55
CA VAL A 15 0.15 -5.18 -2.62
C VAL A 15 -0.93 -6.20 -2.33
N ASP A 16 -2.18 -5.79 -2.44
CA ASP A 16 -3.34 -6.66 -2.46
C ASP A 16 -3.92 -6.64 -3.88
N GLU A 17 -3.58 -7.65 -4.67
CA GLU A 17 -4.04 -7.76 -6.06
C GLU A 17 -5.56 -7.99 -6.14
N VAL A 18 -6.14 -8.69 -5.16
CA VAL A 18 -7.58 -8.97 -5.11
C VAL A 18 -8.35 -7.67 -4.83
N ALA A 19 -7.86 -6.87 -3.87
CA ALA A 19 -8.48 -5.58 -3.55
C ALA A 19 -8.06 -4.45 -4.50
N SER A 20 -7.14 -4.72 -5.45
CA SER A 20 -6.48 -3.71 -6.29
C SER A 20 -5.91 -2.56 -5.46
N ALA A 21 -5.19 -2.90 -4.38
CA ALA A 21 -4.70 -1.94 -3.40
C ALA A 21 -3.21 -2.05 -3.11
N VAL A 22 -2.59 -0.91 -2.79
CA VAL A 22 -1.21 -0.81 -2.32
C VAL A 22 -1.21 -0.15 -0.95
N GLU A 23 -0.58 -0.81 0.02
CA GLU A 23 -0.37 -0.27 1.36
C GLU A 23 1.09 0.14 1.54
N ILE A 24 1.29 1.37 1.97
CA ILE A 24 2.61 1.94 2.29
C ILE A 24 2.62 2.26 3.78
N VAL A 25 3.51 1.61 4.53
CA VAL A 25 3.71 1.88 5.95
C VAL A 25 5.05 2.59 6.13
N SER A 26 5.03 3.79 6.71
CA SER A 26 6.23 4.58 6.96
C SER A 26 6.10 5.34 8.28
N LYS A 27 7.07 5.16 9.18
CA LYS A 27 7.17 5.89 10.45
C LYS A 27 5.88 5.88 11.30
N GLY A 28 5.16 4.76 11.36
CA GLY A 28 3.91 4.67 12.13
C GLY A 28 2.67 5.25 11.43
N HIS A 29 2.80 5.58 10.14
CA HIS A 29 1.68 5.98 9.29
C HIS A 29 1.47 4.92 8.22
N LYS A 30 0.21 4.61 7.93
CA LYS A 30 -0.18 3.78 6.80
C LYS A 30 -0.96 4.62 5.80
N THR A 31 -0.60 4.50 4.54
CA THR A 31 -1.35 5.03 3.41
C THR A 31 -1.81 3.86 2.57
N SER A 32 -3.11 3.79 2.28
CA SER A 32 -3.69 2.80 1.39
C SER A 32 -4.13 3.49 0.11
N ILE A 33 -3.69 2.97 -1.03
CA ILE A 33 -4.03 3.44 -2.37
C ILE A 33 -4.82 2.32 -3.03
N ARG A 34 -6.10 2.53 -3.30
CA ARG A 34 -6.96 1.54 -3.95
C ARG A 34 -7.37 2.02 -5.33
N PHE A 35 -7.16 1.19 -6.34
CA PHE A 35 -7.62 1.45 -7.70
C PHE A 35 -9.02 0.84 -7.89
N ASN A 36 -9.92 1.62 -8.46
CA ASN A 36 -11.25 1.14 -8.86
C ASN A 36 -11.26 0.75 -10.34
N GLU A 37 -12.41 0.27 -10.81
CA GLU A 37 -12.60 -0.18 -12.20
C GLU A 37 -12.47 0.93 -13.25
N SER A 38 -12.66 2.21 -12.85
CA SER A 38 -12.43 3.36 -13.73
C SER A 38 -10.96 3.78 -13.80
N GLY A 39 -10.08 3.08 -13.08
CA GLY A 39 -8.65 3.36 -13.03
C GLY A 39 -8.29 4.56 -12.15
N THR A 40 -9.24 5.14 -11.41
CA THR A 40 -8.94 6.20 -10.45
C THR A 40 -8.51 5.61 -9.11
N ALA A 41 -7.66 6.36 -8.42
CA ALA A 41 -7.12 5.95 -7.12
C ALA A 41 -7.87 6.65 -5.98
N GLU A 42 -8.35 5.87 -5.03
CA GLU A 42 -8.81 6.34 -3.73
C GLU A 42 -7.67 6.21 -2.72
N VAL A 43 -7.35 7.30 -2.01
CA VAL A 43 -6.22 7.36 -1.07
C VAL A 43 -6.72 7.62 0.33
N THR A 44 -6.36 6.74 1.27
CA THR A 44 -6.68 6.89 2.69
C THR A 44 -5.41 6.88 3.55
N HIS A 45 -5.44 7.61 4.65
CA HIS A 45 -4.33 7.72 5.59
C HIS A 45 -4.79 7.36 7.01
N GLU A 46 -4.02 6.52 7.68
CA GLU A 46 -4.26 6.14 9.06
C GLU A 46 -2.95 6.13 9.87
N LYS A 47 -3.04 6.39 11.17
CA LYS A 47 -1.92 6.17 12.10
C LYS A 47 -1.97 4.70 12.54
N THR A 48 -0.86 3.98 12.37
CA THR A 48 -0.73 2.64 12.95
C THR A 48 -0.45 2.79 14.44
N LYS A 49 -1.33 2.22 15.27
CA LYS A 49 -1.16 2.18 16.73
C LYS A 49 0.03 1.31 17.13
#